data_AF-A0A1E7FEZ9-F1
#
_entry.id   AF-A0A1E7FEZ9-F1
#
_cell.length_a   1.000
_cell.length_b   1.000
_cell.length_c   1.000
_cell.angle_alpha   90.00
_cell.angle_beta   90.00
_cell.angle_gamma   90.00
#
_symmetry.space_group_name_H-M   'P 1'
#
loop_
_entity.id
_entity.type
_entity.pdbx_description
1 polymer ?
#
loop_
_entity_poly.entity_id
_entity_poly.type
_entity_poly.pdbx_seq_one_letter_code
_entity_poly.pdbx_strand_id
1 'polypeptide(L)'
;MKESAGIRAVVFDKDNTLTAPYVNVIHPDAAKGLENAKEIFGPENVAIMSNSAGTKDDPNYEDAILIEEALGIAVIRHDEKKPGGLDSVLSHFDIEDPATLCMVGDRLLTDVVFGNLYSMLTVHTLPLCKGEENKGDNKVAKLVRSVENKGLYGNWFGSRILLKKEKLPKHKFWPGEGEAPLRIISIEDEGSTKS
;
A
#
# COMPACT_ATOMS: atom_id res chain seq x y z
N MET A 1 -4.29 7.84 -15.26
CA MET A 1 -4.64 7.36 -13.90
C MET A 1 -4.44 8.44 -12.85
N LYS A 2 -3.22 8.99 -12.62
CA LYS A 2 -2.99 10.08 -11.64
C LYS A 2 -4.01 11.23 -11.78
N GLU A 3 -4.03 11.87 -12.95
CA GLU A 3 -4.90 13.03 -13.22
C GLU A 3 -6.39 12.65 -13.32
N SER A 4 -6.69 11.52 -13.96
CA SER A 4 -8.07 11.06 -14.19
C SER A 4 -8.77 10.56 -12.93
N ALA A 5 -8.03 10.00 -11.96
CA ALA A 5 -8.56 9.52 -10.69
C ALA A 5 -8.35 10.52 -9.54
N GLY A 6 -7.68 11.67 -9.79
CA GLY A 6 -7.40 12.67 -8.76
C GLY A 6 -6.42 12.21 -7.68
N ILE A 7 -5.61 11.19 -7.96
CA ILE A 7 -4.64 10.65 -7.00
C ILE A 7 -3.42 11.56 -6.96
N ARG A 8 -3.06 12.02 -5.76
CA ARG A 8 -1.96 12.93 -5.49
C ARG A 8 -0.71 12.23 -4.95
N ALA A 9 -0.87 11.18 -4.16
CA ALA A 9 0.24 10.43 -3.58
C ALA A 9 -0.05 8.92 -3.47
N VAL A 10 1.02 8.13 -3.38
CA VAL A 10 0.97 6.67 -3.27
C VAL A 10 1.65 6.22 -1.99
N VAL A 11 0.96 5.35 -1.25
CA VAL A 11 1.46 4.69 -0.05
C VAL A 11 1.66 3.21 -0.35
N PHE A 12 2.88 2.73 -0.17
CA PHE A 12 3.22 1.32 -0.31
C PHE A 12 3.31 0.65 1.05
N ASP A 13 2.78 -0.56 1.16
CA ASP A 13 3.28 -1.51 2.14
C ASP A 13 4.74 -1.92 1.81
N LYS A 14 5.48 -2.42 2.81
CA LYS A 14 6.87 -2.82 2.64
C LYS A 14 7.03 -4.31 2.33
N ASP A 15 6.64 -5.17 3.27
CA ASP A 15 7.04 -6.58 3.31
C ASP A 15 6.11 -7.44 2.45
N ASN A 16 6.64 -8.05 1.38
CA ASN A 16 5.92 -8.70 0.27
C ASN A 16 5.21 -7.77 -0.71
N THR A 17 5.44 -6.46 -0.59
CA THR A 17 4.93 -5.46 -1.53
C THR A 17 6.06 -4.80 -2.31
N LEU A 18 7.05 -4.21 -1.62
CA LEU A 18 8.26 -3.66 -2.23
C LEU A 18 9.48 -4.57 -2.00
N THR A 19 9.52 -5.26 -0.86
CA THR A 19 10.70 -6.02 -0.43
C THR A 19 10.31 -7.45 -0.07
N ALA A 20 11.30 -8.35 -0.07
CA ALA A 20 11.14 -9.62 0.63
C ALA A 20 10.95 -9.37 2.15
N PRO A 21 10.30 -10.27 2.90
CA PRO A 21 10.08 -10.09 4.33
C PRO A 21 11.37 -9.79 5.09
N TYR A 22 11.40 -8.72 5.89
CA TYR A 22 12.54 -8.33 6.74
C TYR A 22 13.83 -8.01 5.99
N VAL A 23 13.75 -7.77 4.68
CA VAL A 23 14.87 -7.32 3.85
C VAL A 23 14.62 -5.86 3.46
N ASN A 24 15.67 -5.04 3.44
CA ASN A 24 15.56 -3.61 3.09
C ASN A 24 15.97 -3.33 1.63
N VAL A 25 15.99 -4.36 0.78
CA VAL A 25 16.36 -4.26 -0.63
C VAL A 25 15.10 -4.42 -1.47
N ILE A 26 14.95 -3.54 -2.47
CA ILE A 26 13.88 -3.59 -3.46
C ILE A 26 13.85 -4.96 -4.14
N HIS A 27 12.68 -5.58 -4.21
CA HIS A 27 12.50 -6.82 -4.93
C HIS A 27 12.53 -6.56 -6.45
N PRO A 28 13.19 -7.40 -7.26
CA PRO A 28 13.28 -7.18 -8.71
C PRO A 28 11.92 -6.95 -9.38
N ASP A 29 10.90 -7.72 -9.01
CA ASP A 29 9.54 -7.59 -9.56
C ASP A 29 8.83 -6.29 -9.14
N ALA A 30 9.27 -5.63 -8.07
CA ALA A 30 8.70 -4.37 -7.59
C ALA A 30 9.49 -3.13 -8.07
N ALA A 31 10.74 -3.31 -8.52
CA ALA A 31 11.66 -2.22 -8.83
C ALA A 31 11.09 -1.25 -9.87
N LYS A 32 10.60 -1.78 -11.00
CA LYS A 32 10.00 -0.98 -12.06
C LYS A 32 8.72 -0.27 -11.59
N GLY A 33 7.91 -0.92 -10.76
CA GLY A 33 6.70 -0.32 -10.21
C GLY A 33 7.01 0.89 -9.32
N LEU A 34 8.03 0.76 -8.46
CA LEU A 34 8.48 1.85 -7.59
C LEU A 34 9.13 2.99 -8.40
N GLU A 35 9.94 2.68 -9.41
CA GLU A 35 10.53 3.69 -10.31
C GLU A 35 9.44 4.50 -11.02
N ASN A 36 8.49 3.82 -11.66
CA ASN A 36 7.36 4.47 -12.33
C ASN A 36 6.53 5.31 -11.36
N ALA A 37 6.31 4.85 -10.12
CA ALA A 37 5.60 5.62 -9.12
C ALA A 37 6.33 6.94 -8.80
N LYS A 38 7.66 6.88 -8.60
CA LYS A 38 8.47 8.09 -8.36
C LYS A 38 8.45 9.04 -9.55
N GLU A 39 8.52 8.53 -10.77
CA GLU A 39 8.46 9.35 -12.00
C GLU A 39 7.11 10.05 -12.15
N ILE A 40 6.00 9.34 -11.89
CA ILE A 40 4.64 9.85 -12.09
C ILE A 40 4.22 10.80 -10.97
N PHE A 41 4.53 10.46 -9.71
CA PHE A 41 4.04 11.19 -8.54
C PHE A 41 5.05 12.21 -8.02
N GLY A 42 6.34 12.03 -8.28
CA GLY A 42 7.43 12.70 -7.57
C GLY A 42 7.83 11.88 -6.34
N PRO A 43 9.12 11.75 -6.01
CA PRO A 43 9.59 10.96 -4.87
C PRO A 43 9.02 11.44 -3.53
N GLU A 44 8.68 12.72 -3.40
CA GLU A 44 8.04 13.31 -2.23
C GLU A 44 6.56 12.91 -2.05
N ASN A 45 5.92 12.41 -3.11
CA ASN A 45 4.53 11.92 -3.10
C ASN A 45 4.45 10.39 -3.15
N VAL A 46 5.56 9.72 -2.84
CA VAL A 46 5.65 8.27 -2.73
C VAL A 46 6.28 7.93 -1.39
N ALA A 47 5.56 7.18 -0.55
CA ALA A 47 6.06 6.79 0.76
C ALA A 47 5.67 5.37 1.14
N ILE A 48 6.33 4.85 2.18
CA ILE A 48 6.08 3.54 2.76
C ILE A 48 5.32 3.70 4.07
N MET A 49 4.31 2.87 4.28
CA MET A 49 3.67 2.69 5.59
C MET A 49 3.77 1.22 5.98
N SER A 50 4.58 0.92 7.00
CA SER A 50 4.87 -0.45 7.44
C SER A 50 4.35 -0.72 8.85
N ASN A 51 3.85 -1.94 9.11
CA ASN A 51 3.49 -2.35 10.47
C ASN A 51 4.71 -2.78 11.32
N SER A 52 5.90 -2.84 10.72
CA SER A 52 7.16 -3.23 11.37
C SER A 52 8.15 -2.06 11.52
N ALA A 53 8.11 -1.04 10.65
CA ALA A 53 9.04 0.08 10.64
C ALA A 53 8.31 1.41 10.68
N GLY A 54 8.91 2.43 11.30
CA GLY A 54 8.28 3.74 11.50
C GLY A 54 7.21 3.74 12.60
N THR A 55 7.14 2.68 13.41
CA THR A 55 6.17 2.51 14.49
C THR A 55 6.81 2.67 15.87
N LYS A 56 6.01 2.63 16.94
CA LYS A 56 6.55 2.58 18.32
C LYS A 56 7.42 1.36 18.62
N ASP A 57 7.27 0.30 17.82
CA ASP A 57 8.07 -0.92 17.93
C ASP A 57 9.40 -0.82 17.15
N ASP A 58 9.68 0.30 16.49
CA ASP A 58 10.92 0.63 15.78
C ASP A 58 11.73 1.63 16.63
N PRO A 59 12.62 1.16 17.52
CA PRO A 59 13.35 2.01 18.45
C PRO A 59 14.19 3.03 17.70
N ASN A 60 14.06 4.30 18.07
CA ASN A 60 14.72 5.43 17.40
C ASN A 60 14.45 5.54 15.89
N TYR A 61 13.48 4.79 15.36
CA TYR A 61 13.21 4.69 13.92
C TYR A 61 14.38 4.17 13.08
N GLU A 62 15.22 3.32 13.65
CA GLU A 62 16.41 2.78 12.98
C GLU A 62 16.05 1.98 11.73
N ASP A 63 15.02 1.12 11.80
CA ASP A 63 14.60 0.33 10.63
C ASP A 63 14.10 1.25 9.53
N ALA A 64 13.28 2.24 9.90
CA ALA A 64 12.75 3.19 8.94
C ALA A 64 13.86 4.00 8.23
N ILE A 65 14.89 4.45 8.96
CA ILE A 65 16.04 5.16 8.36
C ILE A 65 16.78 4.25 7.36
N LEU A 66 17.02 2.99 7.71
CA LEU A 66 17.69 2.03 6.82
C LEU A 66 16.87 1.74 5.57
N ILE A 67 15.54 1.66 5.70
CA ILE A 67 14.63 1.47 4.56
C ILE A 67 14.65 2.69 3.65
N GLU A 68 14.64 3.90 4.21
CA GLU A 68 14.70 5.16 3.46
C GLU A 68 15.98 5.27 2.65
N GLU A 69 17.13 4.96 3.27
CA GLU A 69 18.42 4.93 2.59
C GLU A 69 18.44 3.92 1.43
N ALA A 70 17.86 2.74 1.63
CA ALA A 70 17.92 1.66 0.66
C ALA A 70 16.91 1.80 -0.49
N LEU A 71 15.71 2.36 -0.25
CA LEU A 71 14.64 2.46 -1.24
C LEU A 71 14.49 3.86 -1.85
N GLY A 72 15.09 4.87 -1.21
CA GLY A 72 15.10 6.26 -1.70
C GLY A 72 13.72 6.94 -1.65
N ILE A 73 12.83 6.48 -0.77
CA ILE A 73 11.52 7.07 -0.49
C ILE A 73 11.28 7.09 1.02
N ALA A 74 10.45 8.03 1.48
CA ALA A 74 10.18 8.20 2.90
C ALA A 74 9.44 7.00 3.50
N VAL A 75 9.70 6.72 4.78
CA VAL A 75 8.88 5.83 5.60
C VAL A 75 8.04 6.72 6.53
N ILE A 76 6.73 6.57 6.48
CA ILE A 76 5.84 7.37 7.32
C ILE A 76 6.05 6.93 8.77
N ARG A 77 6.33 7.90 9.66
CA ARG A 77 6.39 7.66 11.10
C ARG A 77 4.99 7.75 11.68
N HIS A 78 4.52 6.70 12.34
CA HIS A 78 3.14 6.60 12.82
C HIS A 78 3.01 5.80 14.12
N ASP A 79 2.17 6.29 15.02
CA ASP A 79 1.93 5.69 16.34
C ASP A 79 1.02 4.46 16.28
N GLU A 80 0.10 4.45 15.32
CA GLU A 80 -0.90 3.41 15.13
C GLU A 80 -0.56 2.55 13.92
N LYS A 81 -0.62 1.23 14.08
CA LYS A 81 -0.41 0.30 12.96
C LYS A 81 -1.66 0.25 12.08
N LYS A 82 -1.47 -0.07 10.79
CA LYS A 82 -2.57 -0.33 9.85
C LYS A 82 -3.49 -1.42 10.44
N PRO A 83 -4.82 -1.25 10.41
CA PRO A 83 -5.55 -0.24 9.63
C PRO A 83 -5.85 1.11 10.34
N GLY A 84 -5.05 1.52 11.33
CA GLY A 84 -5.02 2.87 11.89
C GLY A 84 -3.94 3.77 11.25
N GLY A 85 -3.72 4.97 11.80
CA GLY A 85 -2.61 5.85 11.41
C GLY A 85 -2.85 6.79 10.23
N LEU A 86 -4.11 7.09 9.88
CA LEU A 86 -4.44 8.01 8.78
C LEU A 86 -3.81 9.41 8.96
N ASP A 87 -3.87 9.98 10.16
CA ASP A 87 -3.41 11.34 10.41
C ASP A 87 -1.92 11.53 10.08
N SER A 88 -1.10 10.52 10.37
CA SER A 88 0.33 10.51 9.99
C SER A 88 0.52 10.51 8.48
N VAL A 89 -0.33 9.80 7.73
CA VAL A 89 -0.29 9.77 6.26
C VAL A 89 -0.70 11.11 5.66
N LEU A 90 -1.81 11.68 6.15
CA LEU A 90 -2.31 12.98 5.68
C LEU A 90 -1.31 14.11 5.97
N SER A 91 -0.75 14.12 7.18
CA SER A 91 0.27 15.10 7.57
C SER A 91 1.56 14.96 6.77
N HIS A 92 1.93 13.74 6.37
CA HIS A 92 3.16 13.52 5.59
C HIS A 92 3.06 14.16 4.20
N PHE A 93 1.92 14.01 3.53
CA PHE A 93 1.72 14.51 2.16
C PHE A 93 1.07 15.89 2.06
N ASP A 94 0.74 16.53 3.19
CA ASP A 94 -0.06 17.77 3.22
C ASP A 94 -1.37 17.62 2.41
N ILE A 95 -2.10 16.55 2.72
CA ILE A 95 -3.36 16.18 2.06
C ILE A 95 -4.48 16.17 3.09
N GLU A 96 -5.61 16.82 2.78
CA GLU A 96 -6.80 16.82 3.64
C GLU A 96 -7.80 15.71 3.26
N ASP A 97 -7.85 15.33 1.97
CA ASP A 97 -8.81 14.37 1.44
C ASP A 97 -8.15 13.02 1.14
N PRO A 98 -8.37 11.98 1.96
CA PRO A 98 -7.74 10.68 1.76
C PRO A 98 -8.16 10.00 0.45
N ALA A 99 -9.27 10.41 -0.18
CA ALA A 99 -9.68 9.87 -1.47
C ALA A 99 -8.70 10.23 -2.61
N THR A 100 -7.77 11.16 -2.37
CA THR A 100 -6.68 11.49 -3.28
C THR A 100 -5.43 10.64 -3.05
N LEU A 101 -5.48 9.64 -2.17
CA LEU A 101 -4.39 8.71 -1.91
C LEU A 101 -4.64 7.35 -2.57
N CYS A 102 -3.56 6.66 -2.91
CA CYS A 102 -3.58 5.27 -3.33
C CYS A 102 -2.77 4.41 -2.35
N MET A 103 -3.39 3.38 -1.78
CA MET A 103 -2.74 2.37 -0.94
C MET A 103 -2.43 1.12 -1.77
N VAL A 104 -1.17 0.69 -1.76
CA VAL A 104 -0.70 -0.51 -2.47
C VAL A 104 -0.14 -1.50 -1.46
N GLY A 105 -0.63 -2.74 -1.46
CA GLY A 105 -0.13 -3.75 -0.53
C GLY A 105 -0.66 -5.16 -0.76
N ASP A 106 -0.01 -6.14 -0.13
CA ASP A 106 -0.32 -7.57 -0.29
C ASP A 106 -1.38 -8.08 0.70
N ARG A 107 -1.65 -7.35 1.79
CA ARG A 107 -2.55 -7.81 2.87
C ARG A 107 -3.92 -7.19 2.75
N LEU A 108 -4.94 -8.05 2.68
CA LEU A 108 -6.33 -7.63 2.61
C LEU A 108 -6.80 -6.94 3.91
N LEU A 109 -6.51 -7.51 5.08
CA LEU A 109 -7.03 -6.99 6.36
C LEU A 109 -6.25 -5.79 6.92
N THR A 110 -5.09 -5.46 6.36
CA THR A 110 -4.36 -4.25 6.72
C THR A 110 -4.43 -3.24 5.59
N ASP A 111 -3.85 -3.51 4.43
CA ASP A 111 -3.62 -2.50 3.40
C ASP A 111 -4.92 -2.13 2.68
N VAL A 112 -5.66 -3.14 2.21
CA VAL A 112 -6.92 -2.92 1.52
C VAL A 112 -8.02 -2.42 2.47
N VAL A 113 -8.09 -2.96 3.68
CA VAL A 113 -9.00 -2.43 4.71
C VAL A 113 -8.64 -1.00 5.11
N PHE A 114 -7.35 -0.68 5.30
CA PHE A 114 -6.89 0.68 5.62
C PHE A 114 -7.35 1.67 4.55
N GLY A 115 -7.04 1.40 3.27
CA GLY A 115 -7.46 2.27 2.19
C GLY A 115 -8.99 2.40 2.10
N ASN A 116 -9.73 1.29 2.19
CA ASN A 116 -11.19 1.32 2.10
C ASN A 116 -11.87 2.05 3.27
N LEU A 117 -11.36 1.91 4.50
CA LEU A 117 -11.90 2.63 5.67
C LEU A 117 -11.86 4.15 5.47
N TYR A 118 -10.84 4.64 4.76
CA TYR A 118 -10.63 6.07 4.53
C TYR A 118 -10.95 6.52 3.10
N SER A 119 -11.54 5.67 2.25
CA SER A 119 -11.93 5.96 0.86
C SER A 119 -10.76 6.18 -0.12
N MET A 120 -9.57 5.66 0.19
CA MET A 120 -8.43 5.66 -0.72
C MET A 120 -8.68 4.69 -1.88
N LEU A 121 -8.04 4.93 -3.03
CA LEU A 121 -7.87 3.88 -4.03
C LEU A 121 -6.99 2.77 -3.45
N THR A 122 -7.35 1.51 -3.63
CA THR A 122 -6.53 0.36 -3.17
C THR A 122 -6.09 -0.50 -4.33
N VAL A 123 -4.80 -0.83 -4.39
CA VAL A 123 -4.23 -1.82 -5.32
C VAL A 123 -3.74 -3.00 -4.50
N HIS A 124 -4.45 -4.12 -4.59
CA HIS A 124 -4.02 -5.37 -3.98
C HIS A 124 -2.97 -6.06 -4.87
N THR A 125 -1.80 -6.35 -4.31
CA THR A 125 -0.76 -7.12 -4.99
C THR A 125 -0.73 -8.54 -4.45
N LEU A 126 -0.29 -9.49 -5.27
CA LEU A 126 0.07 -10.80 -4.76
C LEU A 126 1.40 -10.69 -3.99
N PRO A 127 1.58 -11.46 -2.90
CA PRO A 127 2.85 -11.46 -2.17
C PRO A 127 4.01 -11.80 -3.10
N LEU A 128 5.06 -10.98 -3.09
CA LEU A 128 6.26 -11.17 -3.90
C LEU A 128 6.92 -12.53 -3.67
N CYS A 129 7.10 -12.91 -2.40
CA CYS A 129 7.75 -14.16 -2.04
C CYS A 129 6.73 -15.29 -1.85
N LYS A 130 7.12 -16.53 -2.15
CA LYS A 130 6.32 -17.75 -1.90
C LYS A 130 7.17 -18.85 -1.26
N GLY A 131 6.53 -19.75 -0.51
CA GLY A 131 7.18 -20.95 0.04
C GLY A 131 8.34 -20.65 0.98
N GLU A 132 9.53 -21.16 0.64
CA GLU A 132 10.76 -21.09 1.44
C GLU A 132 11.33 -19.67 1.56
N GLU A 133 11.10 -18.82 0.55
CA GLU A 133 11.52 -17.41 0.56
C GLU A 133 10.73 -16.58 1.60
N ASN A 134 9.56 -17.07 2.02
CA ASN A 134 8.79 -16.52 3.14
C ASN A 134 9.22 -17.10 4.50
N LYS A 135 10.38 -17.77 4.64
CA LYS A 135 10.78 -18.40 5.91
C LYS A 135 10.92 -17.42 7.08
N GLY A 136 11.25 -16.17 6.81
CA GLY A 136 11.29 -15.10 7.83
C GLY A 136 9.91 -14.64 8.29
N ASP A 137 8.87 -14.81 7.48
CA ASP A 137 7.51 -14.37 7.78
C ASP A 137 6.93 -15.13 8.98
N ASN A 138 6.55 -14.38 10.01
CA ASN A 138 6.12 -14.93 11.30
C ASN A 138 4.96 -15.95 11.08
N LYS A 139 5.00 -17.11 11.74
CA LYS A 139 4.03 -18.21 11.51
C LYS A 139 2.56 -17.75 11.63
N VAL A 140 2.32 -16.72 12.44
CA VAL A 140 1.02 -16.06 12.59
C VAL A 140 0.60 -15.32 11.31
N ALA A 141 1.50 -14.59 10.65
CA ALA A 141 1.21 -13.92 9.38
C ALA A 141 0.84 -14.92 8.27
N LYS A 142 1.54 -16.06 8.21
CA LYS A 142 1.17 -17.17 7.29
C LYS A 142 -0.20 -17.77 7.58
N LEU A 143 -0.55 -17.94 8.86
CA LEU A 143 -1.86 -18.47 9.25
C LEU A 143 -2.98 -17.48 8.96
N VAL A 144 -2.77 -16.20 9.26
CA VAL A 144 -3.69 -15.10 8.94
C VAL A 144 -3.92 -15.06 7.42
N ARG A 145 -2.86 -15.10 6.59
CA ARG A 145 -2.97 -15.18 5.12
C ARG A 145 -3.79 -16.37 4.62
N SER A 146 -3.65 -17.54 5.26
CA SER A 146 -4.39 -18.76 4.88
C SER A 146 -5.88 -18.69 5.24
N VAL A 147 -6.20 -18.07 6.38
CA VAL A 147 -7.58 -17.83 6.83
C VAL A 147 -8.21 -16.70 6.01
N GLU A 148 -7.46 -15.65 5.68
CA GLU A 148 -7.86 -14.52 4.84
C GLU A 148 -8.25 -14.99 3.43
N ASN A 149 -7.38 -15.71 2.73
CA ASN A 149 -7.69 -16.18 1.37
C ASN A 149 -8.87 -17.16 1.31
N LYS A 150 -9.18 -17.88 2.40
CA LYS A 150 -10.34 -18.78 2.45
C LYS A 150 -11.62 -18.10 2.95
N GLY A 151 -11.51 -17.13 3.85
CA GLY A 151 -12.65 -16.43 4.44
C GLY A 151 -13.16 -15.25 3.60
N LEU A 152 -12.27 -14.47 2.98
CA LEU A 152 -12.62 -13.27 2.19
C LEU A 152 -13.27 -13.60 0.84
N TYR A 153 -12.85 -14.69 0.19
CA TYR A 153 -13.56 -15.20 -1.00
C TYR A 153 -14.86 -15.94 -0.65
N GLY A 154 -15.08 -16.25 0.64
CA GLY A 154 -16.20 -17.06 1.11
C GLY A 154 -17.38 -16.27 1.68
N ASN A 155 -17.14 -15.24 2.51
CA ASN A 155 -18.22 -14.48 3.17
C ASN A 155 -17.79 -13.08 3.67
N TRP A 156 -18.26 -12.05 2.96
CA TRP A 156 -18.08 -10.58 3.14
C TRP A 156 -18.52 -9.98 4.50
N PHE A 157 -19.04 -10.75 5.44
CA PHE A 157 -19.78 -10.23 6.61
C PHE A 157 -18.93 -9.60 7.74
N GLY A 158 -17.61 -9.84 7.79
CA GLY A 158 -16.73 -9.40 8.88
C GLY A 158 -16.58 -7.87 9.03
N SER A 159 -16.70 -7.14 7.92
CA SER A 159 -16.54 -5.68 7.89
C SER A 159 -17.60 -4.93 8.71
N ARG A 160 -18.74 -5.57 9.02
CA ARG A 160 -19.84 -4.97 9.80
C ARG A 160 -19.60 -4.94 11.32
N ILE A 161 -18.61 -5.69 11.82
CA ILE A 161 -18.32 -5.77 13.26
C ILE A 161 -17.29 -4.73 13.71
N LEU A 162 -16.36 -4.35 12.84
CA LEU A 162 -15.40 -3.26 13.09
C LEU A 162 -16.06 -1.85 13.02
N LEU A 163 -17.25 -1.76 12.44
CA LEU A 163 -18.04 -0.55 12.28
C LEU A 163 -18.86 -0.21 13.54
N LYS A 164 -18.20 -0.01 14.69
CA LYS A 164 -18.87 0.65 15.83
C LYS A 164 -18.69 2.17 15.72
N LYS A 165 -19.73 2.81 15.17
CA LYS A 165 -20.16 4.20 15.39
C LYS A 165 -19.05 5.23 15.62
N GLU A 166 -18.48 5.75 14.54
CA GLU A 166 -18.42 7.19 14.27
C GLU A 166 -18.66 7.38 12.76
N LYS A 167 -19.08 8.58 12.36
CA LYS A 167 -19.50 8.89 10.98
C LYS A 167 -18.36 8.61 10.01
N LEU A 168 -18.34 7.42 9.40
CA LEU A 168 -17.48 7.20 8.24
C LEU A 168 -17.79 8.28 7.20
N PRO A 169 -16.77 8.90 6.60
CA PRO A 169 -16.98 9.90 5.56
C PRO A 169 -17.85 9.29 4.44
N LYS A 170 -18.65 10.12 3.77
CA LYS A 170 -19.36 9.67 2.55
C LYS A 170 -18.28 9.21 1.57
N HIS A 171 -18.17 7.90 1.37
CA HIS A 171 -17.19 7.32 0.47
C HIS A 171 -17.33 7.93 -0.93
N LYS A 172 -16.22 8.44 -1.47
CA LYS A 172 -16.13 8.81 -2.88
C LYS A 172 -15.94 7.52 -3.68
N PHE A 173 -16.69 7.39 -4.76
CA PHE A 173 -16.58 6.23 -5.65
C PHE A 173 -15.84 6.65 -6.92
N TRP A 174 -15.03 5.73 -7.43
CA TRP A 174 -14.47 5.89 -8.77
C TRP A 174 -15.63 5.96 -9.78
N PRO A 175 -15.67 6.98 -10.67
CA PRO A 175 -16.80 7.20 -11.58
C PRO A 175 -16.90 6.15 -12.70
N GLY A 176 -15.93 5.23 -12.78
CA GLY A 176 -15.92 4.12 -13.74
C GLY A 176 -15.10 4.40 -14.99
N GLU A 177 -15.00 3.38 -15.84
CA GLU A 177 -14.14 3.36 -17.04
C GLU A 177 -14.47 4.48 -18.05
N GLY A 178 -15.72 4.95 -18.08
CA GLY A 178 -16.15 5.99 -19.01
C GLY A 178 -15.55 7.36 -18.70
N GLU A 179 -15.41 7.71 -17.43
CA GLU A 179 -14.92 9.02 -16.99
C GLU A 179 -13.44 8.99 -16.59
N ALA A 180 -12.97 7.87 -16.03
CA ALA A 180 -11.60 7.74 -15.54
C ALA A 180 -11.01 6.35 -15.83
N PRO A 181 -10.76 6.00 -17.12
CA PRO A 181 -10.37 4.65 -17.50
C PRO A 181 -9.10 4.13 -16.82
N LEU A 182 -9.12 2.88 -16.38
CA LEU A 182 -7.96 2.18 -15.84
C LEU A 182 -7.03 1.79 -17.00
N ARG A 183 -5.99 2.59 -17.20
CA ARG A 183 -4.95 2.28 -18.20
C ARG A 183 -3.92 1.33 -17.60
N ILE A 184 -4.11 0.04 -17.84
CA ILE A 184 -3.08 -0.97 -17.62
C ILE A 184 -2.19 -0.98 -18.87
N ILE A 185 -1.00 -0.38 -18.77
CA ILE A 185 -0.01 -0.42 -19.87
C ILE A 185 0.47 -1.87 -19.96
N SER A 186 0.34 -2.49 -21.13
CA SER A 186 0.85 -3.83 -21.36
C SER A 186 2.36 -3.76 -21.62
N ILE A 187 3.11 -4.80 -21.26
CA ILE A 187 4.57 -4.86 -21.49
C ILE A 187 4.91 -4.72 -22.99
N GLU A 188 3.96 -4.99 -23.88
CA GLU A 188 4.11 -4.86 -25.33
C GLU A 188 4.12 -3.40 -25.82
N ASP A 189 3.52 -2.47 -25.06
CA ASP A 189 3.38 -1.07 -25.47
C ASP A 189 4.69 -0.26 -25.35
N GLU A 190 5.69 -0.77 -24.63
CA GLU A 190 7.01 -0.11 -24.49
C GLU A 190 7.92 -0.29 -25.71
N GLY A 191 7.57 -1.21 -26.63
CA GLY A 191 8.34 -1.47 -27.84
C GLY A 191 8.08 -0.49 -29.00
N SER A 192 7.04 0.35 -28.91
CA SER A 192 6.53 1.12 -30.05
C SER A 192 7.01 2.58 -30.14
N THR A 193 7.73 3.10 -29.15
CA THR A 193 8.16 4.52 -29.11
C THR A 193 9.63 4.76 -29.47
N LYS A 194 10.33 3.76 -30.01
CA LYS A 194 11.62 3.96 -30.69
C LYS A 194 11.45 3.84 -32.22
N SER A 195 11.01 4.91 -32.85
CA SER A 195 11.12 5.13 -34.31
C SER A 195 11.39 6.60 -34.59
#